data_AF-A0A7J7KFY3-F1
#
_entry.id   AF-A0A7J7KFY3-F1
#
_cell.length_a   1.000
_cell.length_b   1.000
_cell.length_c   1.000
_cell.angle_alpha   90.00
_cell.angle_beta   90.00
_cell.angle_gamma   90.00
#
_symmetry.space_group_name_H-M   'P 1'
#
loop_
_entity.id
_entity.type
_entity.pdbx_description
1 polymer ?
#
loop_
_entity_poly.entity_id
_entity_poly.type
_entity_poly.pdbx_seq_one_letter_code
_entity_poly.pdbx_strand_id
1 'polypeptide(L)'
;MTPDELLELSQKLSQEKLYVQSERESIARLNHEVAAAAAQVCKTAWLVKQQRANLSRLTQDEASLCCLKANVLETTNFVDAFRHLNYHESKFSAFLKLLKDDPVLVAEFVSNYSSKSTEYL
;
A
#
# COMPACT_ATOMS: atom_id res chain seq x y z
N MET A 1 51.05 -17.63 18.65
CA MET A 1 49.79 -17.95 17.97
C MET A 1 49.85 -19.41 17.59
N THR A 2 49.24 -20.27 18.38
CA THR A 2 49.30 -21.73 18.16
C THR A 2 48.32 -22.14 17.06
N PRO A 3 48.55 -23.28 16.37
CA PRO A 3 47.64 -23.78 15.35
C PRO A 3 46.18 -23.96 15.85
N ASP A 4 46.02 -24.27 17.13
CA ASP A 4 44.71 -24.43 17.78
C ASP A 4 43.95 -23.10 17.91
N GLU A 5 44.65 -22.00 18.21
CA GLU A 5 44.05 -20.65 18.26
C GLU A 5 43.53 -20.21 16.89
N LEU A 6 44.21 -20.59 15.81
CA LEU A 6 43.79 -20.29 14.44
C LEU A 6 42.54 -21.08 14.05
N LEU A 7 42.46 -22.34 14.46
CA LEU A 7 41.30 -23.20 14.21
C LEU A 7 40.07 -22.71 14.97
N GLU A 8 40.23 -22.36 16.24
CA GLU A 8 39.14 -21.82 17.08
C GLU A 8 38.61 -20.48 16.52
N LEU A 9 39.50 -19.60 16.05
CA LEU A 9 39.10 -18.35 15.40
C LEU A 9 38.32 -18.60 14.10
N SER A 10 38.77 -19.54 13.27
CA SER A 10 38.08 -19.91 12.02
C SER A 10 36.67 -20.45 12.29
N GLN A 11 36.51 -21.26 13.32
CA GLN A 11 35.20 -21.77 13.76
C GLN A 11 34.30 -20.64 14.26
N LYS A 12 34.82 -19.73 15.10
CA LYS A 12 34.07 -18.55 15.59
C LYS A 12 33.62 -17.64 14.45
N LEU A 13 34.49 -17.32 13.49
CA LEU A 13 34.13 -16.52 12.31
C LEU A 13 33.07 -17.19 11.45
N SER A 14 33.14 -18.51 11.31
CA SER A 14 32.12 -19.28 10.57
C SER A 14 30.76 -19.23 11.27
N GLN A 15 30.75 -19.35 12.60
CA GLN A 15 29.55 -19.23 13.41
C GLN A 15 28.97 -17.82 13.37
N GLU A 16 29.80 -16.78 13.50
CA GLU A 16 29.36 -15.39 13.37
C GLU A 16 28.76 -15.11 12.00
N LYS A 17 29.37 -15.61 10.92
CA LYS A 17 28.82 -15.45 9.57
C LYS A 17 27.42 -16.04 9.44
N LEU A 18 27.19 -17.24 9.99
CA LEU A 18 25.88 -17.89 9.99
C LEU A 18 24.87 -17.11 10.85
N TYR A 19 25.30 -16.64 12.02
CA TYR A 19 24.47 -15.85 12.91
C TYR A 19 24.04 -14.54 12.24
N VAL A 20 24.98 -13.78 11.68
CA VAL A 20 24.69 -12.55 10.92
C VAL A 20 23.73 -12.81 9.76
N GLN A 21 23.90 -13.92 9.04
CA GLN A 21 22.99 -14.29 7.96
C GLN A 21 21.57 -14.54 8.47
N SER A 22 21.42 -15.29 9.58
CA SER A 22 20.11 -15.53 10.19
C SER A 22 19.43 -14.26 10.71
N GLU A 23 20.20 -13.35 11.31
CA GLU A 23 19.70 -12.06 11.79
C GLU A 23 19.20 -11.20 10.62
N ARG A 24 19.96 -11.16 9.51
CA ARG A 24 19.55 -10.46 8.29
C ARG A 24 18.25 -11.00 7.72
N GLU A 25 18.08 -12.32 7.69
CA GLU A 25 16.85 -12.97 7.25
C GLU A 25 15.68 -12.68 8.20
N SER A 26 15.93 -12.67 9.51
CA SER A 26 14.92 -12.32 10.52
C SER A 26 14.45 -10.88 10.38
N ILE A 27 15.39 -9.94 10.22
CA ILE A 27 15.09 -8.53 9.97
C ILE A 27 14.30 -8.35 8.66
N ALA A 28 14.68 -9.04 7.59
CA ALA A 28 13.98 -8.96 6.31
C ALA A 28 12.52 -9.44 6.42
N ARG A 29 12.29 -10.54 7.15
CA ARG A 29 10.94 -11.06 7.43
C ARG A 29 10.13 -10.06 8.27
N LEU A 30 10.69 -9.56 9.37
CA LEU A 30 10.04 -8.56 10.22
C LEU A 30 9.64 -7.31 9.43
N ASN A 31 10.53 -6.80 8.58
CA ASN A 31 10.23 -5.66 7.71
C ASN A 31 9.06 -5.95 6.77
N HIS A 32 9.00 -7.16 6.20
CA HIS A 32 7.90 -7.55 5.33
C HIS A 32 6.56 -7.61 6.08
N GLU A 33 6.55 -8.21 7.28
CA GLU A 33 5.36 -8.29 8.13
C GLU A 33 4.86 -6.91 8.56
N VAL A 34 5.77 -6.03 8.97
CA VAL A 34 5.45 -4.64 9.35
C VAL A 34 4.88 -3.88 8.15
N ALA A 35 5.46 -4.03 6.97
CA ALA A 35 4.95 -3.40 5.75
C ALA A 35 3.54 -3.90 5.40
N ALA A 36 3.30 -5.20 5.48
CA ALA A 36 1.99 -5.80 5.22
C ALA A 36 0.93 -5.33 6.24
N ALA A 37 1.28 -5.29 7.53
CA ALA A 37 0.40 -4.79 8.58
C ALA A 37 0.07 -3.30 8.38
N ALA A 38 1.07 -2.48 8.07
CA ALA A 38 0.88 -1.06 7.79
C ALA A 38 -0.04 -0.83 6.58
N ALA A 39 0.14 -1.60 5.51
CA ALA A 39 -0.73 -1.54 4.34
C ALA A 39 -2.19 -1.89 4.70
N GLN A 40 -2.40 -2.93 5.50
CA GLN A 40 -3.73 -3.33 5.94
C GLN A 40 -4.40 -2.25 6.80
N VAL A 41 -3.68 -1.66 7.76
CA VAL A 41 -4.18 -0.56 8.59
C VAL A 41 -4.53 0.66 7.73
N CYS A 42 -3.68 0.99 6.75
CA CYS A 42 -3.91 2.13 5.87
C CYS A 42 -5.15 1.90 4.98
N LYS A 43 -5.36 0.66 4.52
CA LYS A 43 -6.55 0.26 3.75
C LYS A 43 -7.82 0.37 4.60
N THR A 44 -7.84 -0.18 5.80
CA THR A 44 -9.02 -0.13 6.68
C THR A 44 -9.35 1.29 7.10
N ALA A 45 -8.35 2.10 7.45
CA ALA A 45 -8.53 3.51 7.79
C ALA A 45 -9.14 4.31 6.62
N TRP A 46 -8.68 4.05 5.39
CA TRP A 46 -9.25 4.70 4.21
C TRP A 46 -10.70 4.26 3.96
N LEU A 47 -11.00 2.96 4.08
CA LEU A 47 -12.36 2.44 3.91
C LEU A 47 -13.31 3.13 4.90
N VAL A 48 -12.92 3.21 6.17
CA VAL A 48 -13.71 3.88 7.22
C VAL A 48 -13.90 5.38 6.93
N LYS A 49 -12.86 6.08 6.45
CA LYS A 49 -12.96 7.49 6.03
C LYS A 49 -14.02 7.66 4.94
N GLN A 50 -14.04 6.77 3.94
CA GLN A 50 -15.00 6.82 2.85
C GLN A 50 -16.41 6.40 3.27
N GLN A 51 -16.55 5.38 4.11
CA GLN A 51 -17.84 4.99 4.70
C GLN A 51 -18.45 6.15 5.51
N ARG A 52 -17.63 6.86 6.29
CA ARG A 52 -18.07 8.05 7.04
C ARG A 52 -18.49 9.18 6.10
N ALA A 53 -17.75 9.43 5.02
CA ALA A 53 -18.12 10.42 4.02
C ALA A 53 -19.44 10.07 3.32
N ASN A 54 -19.64 8.80 2.96
CA ASN A 54 -20.89 8.29 2.39
C ASN A 54 -22.07 8.45 3.37
N LEU A 55 -21.91 8.05 4.64
CA LEU A 55 -22.94 8.25 5.67
C LEU A 55 -23.28 9.73 5.88
N SER A 56 -22.27 10.59 5.85
CA SER A 56 -22.48 12.05 5.98
C SER A 56 -23.23 12.65 4.79
N ARG A 57 -23.22 11.97 3.63
CA ARG A 57 -23.98 12.36 2.44
C ARG A 57 -25.36 11.72 2.38
N LEU A 58 -25.54 10.54 2.96
CA LEU A 58 -26.85 9.90 3.09
C LEU A 58 -27.86 10.77 3.85
N THR A 59 -27.39 11.66 4.72
CA THR A 59 -28.24 12.65 5.39
C THR A 59 -28.70 13.79 4.46
N GLN A 60 -28.16 13.89 3.24
CA GLN A 60 -28.40 14.97 2.27
C GLN A 60 -28.89 14.47 0.88
N ASP A 61 -28.50 13.26 0.45
CA ASP A 61 -28.77 12.66 -0.87
C ASP A 61 -29.77 11.48 -0.80
N GLU A 62 -30.31 11.06 -1.94
CA GLU A 62 -31.13 9.83 -2.05
C GLU A 62 -30.34 8.56 -1.67
N ALA A 63 -30.96 7.68 -0.89
CA ALA A 63 -30.34 6.47 -0.36
C ALA A 63 -29.82 5.51 -1.45
N SER A 64 -30.48 5.46 -2.61
CA SER A 64 -30.11 4.64 -3.76
C SER A 64 -28.70 4.97 -4.30
N LEU A 65 -28.40 6.26 -4.44
CA LEU A 65 -27.09 6.77 -4.88
C LEU A 65 -25.98 6.48 -3.87
N CYS A 66 -26.30 6.47 -2.58
CA CYS A 66 -25.35 6.13 -1.54
C CYS A 66 -24.99 4.63 -1.53
N CYS A 67 -25.99 3.76 -1.70
CA CYS A 67 -25.78 2.31 -1.80
C CYS A 67 -24.94 1.92 -3.02
N LEU A 68 -25.15 2.57 -4.18
CA LEU A 68 -24.34 2.36 -5.38
C LEU A 68 -22.86 2.68 -5.11
N LYS A 69 -22.59 3.83 -4.48
CA LYS A 69 -21.22 4.26 -4.13
C LYS A 69 -20.57 3.33 -3.10
N ALA A 70 -21.33 2.83 -2.13
CA ALA A 70 -20.84 1.84 -1.17
C ALA A 70 -20.41 0.54 -1.87
N ASN A 71 -21.21 0.03 -2.80
CA ASN A 71 -20.86 -1.17 -3.57
C ASN A 71 -19.59 -0.98 -4.43
N VAL A 72 -19.41 0.19 -5.05
CA VAL A 72 -18.17 0.52 -5.78
C VAL A 72 -16.96 0.57 -4.83
N LEU A 73 -17.17 1.05 -3.60
CA LEU A 73 -16.13 1.13 -2.59
C LEU A 73 -15.72 -0.25 -2.04
N GLU A 74 -16.67 -1.18 -1.96
CA GLU A 74 -16.42 -2.56 -1.53
C GLU A 74 -15.75 -3.39 -2.62
N THR A 75 -16.00 -3.07 -3.90
CA THR A 75 -15.40 -3.75 -5.06
C THR A 75 -14.03 -3.20 -5.45
N THR A 76 -13.54 -2.15 -4.78
CA THR A 76 -12.25 -1.52 -5.12
C THR A 76 -11.07 -2.34 -4.62
N ASN A 77 -10.18 -2.73 -5.55
CA ASN A 77 -8.96 -3.44 -5.23
C ASN A 77 -7.81 -2.46 -4.98
N PHE A 78 -7.20 -2.55 -3.80
CA PHE A 78 -5.98 -1.81 -3.48
C PHE A 78 -4.80 -2.52 -4.09
N VAL A 79 -4.04 -1.77 -4.88
CA VAL A 79 -2.90 -2.27 -5.62
C VAL A 79 -1.64 -1.67 -5.01
N ASP A 80 -0.59 -2.49 -4.89
CA ASP A 80 0.72 -2.04 -4.44
C ASP A 80 1.34 -1.10 -5.49
N ALA A 81 1.52 0.17 -5.10
CA ALA A 81 2.10 1.18 -5.97
C ALA A 81 3.55 0.86 -6.35
N PHE A 82 4.34 0.24 -5.46
CA PHE A 82 5.71 -0.16 -5.77
C PHE A 82 5.74 -1.25 -6.85
N ARG A 83 4.80 -2.21 -6.79
CA ARG A 83 4.70 -3.28 -7.79
C ARG A 83 4.31 -2.77 -9.18
N HIS A 84 3.55 -1.68 -9.27
CA HIS A 84 3.05 -1.15 -10.55
C HIS A 84 3.82 0.04 -11.11
N LEU A 85 4.36 0.91 -10.25
CA LEU A 85 5.12 2.10 -10.65
C LEU A 85 6.64 1.90 -10.52
N ASN A 86 7.09 0.88 -9.79
CA ASN A 86 8.51 0.53 -9.63
C ASN A 86 9.33 1.78 -9.22
N TYR A 87 10.39 2.12 -9.95
CA TYR A 87 11.22 3.30 -9.68
C TYR A 87 10.46 4.65 -9.70
N HIS A 88 9.32 4.73 -10.39
CA HIS A 88 8.53 5.95 -10.48
C HIS A 88 7.64 6.21 -9.26
N GLU A 89 7.52 5.26 -8.34
CA GLU A 89 6.73 5.42 -7.11
C GLU A 89 7.16 6.67 -6.34
N SER A 90 8.47 6.88 -6.16
CA SER A 90 9.01 8.05 -5.46
C SER A 90 8.61 9.38 -6.10
N LYS A 91 8.49 9.41 -7.44
CA LYS A 91 8.15 10.62 -8.21
C LYS A 91 6.65 10.91 -8.19
N PHE A 92 5.82 9.87 -8.20
CA PHE A 92 4.36 10.02 -8.25
C PHE A 92 3.68 9.88 -6.89
N SER A 93 4.38 9.46 -5.83
CA SER A 93 3.78 9.22 -4.51
C SER A 93 3.08 10.48 -3.96
N ALA A 94 3.71 11.65 -4.07
CA ALA A 94 3.13 12.91 -3.61
C ALA A 94 1.89 13.30 -4.42
N PHE A 95 1.92 13.09 -5.74
CA PHE A 95 0.79 13.35 -6.61
C PHE A 95 -0.37 12.38 -6.33
N LEU A 96 -0.10 11.09 -6.24
CA LEU A 96 -1.11 10.07 -5.92
C LEU A 96 -1.70 10.26 -4.52
N LYS A 97 -0.90 10.75 -3.56
CA LYS A 97 -1.39 11.11 -2.24
C LYS A 97 -2.34 12.30 -2.29
N LEU A 98 -1.98 13.35 -3.02
CA LEU A 98 -2.86 14.51 -3.23
C LEU A 98 -4.17 14.09 -3.92
N LEU A 99 -4.06 13.22 -4.92
CA LEU A 99 -5.20 12.66 -5.64
C LEU A 99 -6.10 11.81 -4.73
N LYS A 100 -5.52 11.01 -3.83
CA LYS A 100 -6.25 10.22 -2.82
C LYS A 100 -6.98 11.10 -1.80
N ASP A 101 -6.42 12.26 -1.48
CA ASP A 101 -6.97 13.17 -0.49
C ASP A 101 -8.12 14.03 -1.03
N ASP A 102 -8.21 14.21 -2.35
CA ASP A 102 -9.33 14.86 -3.05
C ASP A 102 -10.15 13.88 -3.90
N PRO A 103 -11.13 13.18 -3.31
CA PRO A 103 -11.96 12.23 -4.03
C PRO A 103 -12.90 12.88 -5.06
N VAL A 104 -13.16 14.20 -4.97
CA VAL A 104 -14.00 14.92 -5.94
C VAL A 104 -13.23 15.08 -7.25
N LEU A 105 -11.96 15.49 -7.15
CA LEU A 105 -11.08 15.60 -8.31
C LEU A 105 -10.94 14.26 -9.06
N VAL A 106 -10.83 13.14 -8.33
CA VAL A 106 -10.80 11.80 -8.96
C VAL A 106 -12.10 11.49 -9.69
N ALA A 107 -13.24 11.79 -9.07
CA ALA A 107 -14.55 11.56 -9.69
C ALA A 107 -14.72 12.40 -10.97
N GLU A 108 -14.25 13.65 -10.98
CA GLU A 108 -14.27 14.51 -12.17
C GLU A 108 -13.37 13.99 -13.30
N PHE A 109 -12.17 13.48 -12.99
CA PHE A 109 -11.30 12.85 -13.98
C PHE A 109 -11.94 11.60 -14.60
N VAL A 110 -12.54 10.74 -13.78
CA VAL A 110 -13.19 9.51 -14.25
C VAL A 110 -14.45 9.83 -15.06
N SER A 111 -15.26 10.81 -14.63
CA SER A 111 -16.44 11.26 -15.37
C SER A 111 -16.07 11.84 -16.74
N ASN A 112 -15.05 12.71 -16.79
CA ASN A 112 -14.59 13.28 -18.06
C ASN A 112 -13.99 12.22 -19.00
N TYR A 113 -13.33 11.20 -18.45
CA TYR A 113 -12.84 10.09 -19.25
C TYR A 113 -13.99 9.26 -19.85
N SER A 114 -15.02 8.95 -19.05
CA SER A 114 -16.20 8.23 -19.53
C SER A 114 -16.97 9.00 -20.60
N SER A 115 -17.08 10.33 -20.50
CA SER A 115 -17.72 11.18 -21.52
C SER A 115 -16.92 11.25 -22.82
N LYS A 116 -15.58 11.20 -22.75
CA LYS A 116 -14.73 11.14 -23.95
C LYS A 116 -14.79 9.79 -24.64
N SER A 117 -14.96 8.68 -23.93
CA SER A 117 -15.13 7.36 -24.56
C SER A 117 -16.44 7.22 -25.33
N THR A 118 -17.48 8.00 -25.00
CA THR A 118 -18.73 8.05 -25.77
C THR A 118 -18.69 8.99 -26.99
N GLU A 119 -17.65 9.82 -27.15
CA GLU A 119 -17.46 10.68 -28.33
C GLU A 119 -16.74 9.97 -29.50
N TYR A 120 -16.25 8.75 -29.29
CA TYR A 120 -15.57 7.93 -30.32
C TYR A 120 -16.41 6.73 -30.79
N LEU A 121 -17.73 6.73 -30.54
CA LEU A 121 -18.69 5.74 -31.02
C LEU A 121 -19.79 6.42 -31.85
#